data_AF-A0ABC8TRW9-F1
#
_entry.id   AF-A0ABC8TRW9-F1
#
_cell.length_a   1.000
_cell.length_b   1.000
_cell.length_c   1.000
_cell.angle_alpha   90.00
_cell.angle_beta   90.00
_cell.angle_gamma   90.00
#
_symmetry.space_group_name_H-M   'P 1'
#
loop_
_entity.id
_entity.type
_entity.pdbx_description
1 polymer ?
#
loop_
_entity_poly.entity_id
_entity_poly.type
_entity_poly.pdbx_seq_one_letter_code
_entity_poly.pdbx_strand_id
1 'polypeptide(L)'
;MDNSVFLVTKLPRLYNVYKNMGTVTSFQNILDNVFIPLFEVTIDPNTHPQLHVFLMQVVGFDLVDDESKPERRPTKHMPKPAEWTNEFNPAYSYYAYYCYANLYTLNKVCRLPKSHFVIVMKNVSMC
;
A
#
# COMPACT_ATOMS: atom_id res chain seq x y z
N MET A 1 13.90 28.94 4.93
CA MET A 1 13.16 27.95 5.75
C MET A 1 12.36 27.11 4.78
N ASP A 2 12.98 26.11 4.16
CA ASP A 2 12.23 25.16 3.34
C ASP A 2 11.54 24.20 4.28
N ASN A 3 10.25 24.43 4.54
CA ASN A 3 9.40 23.45 5.20
C ASN A 3 9.22 22.29 4.22
N SER A 4 10.16 21.34 4.22
CA SER A 4 10.06 20.08 3.52
C SER A 4 8.96 19.24 4.18
N VAL A 5 7.70 19.53 3.83
CA VAL A 5 6.54 18.73 4.20
C VAL A 5 6.62 17.45 3.37
N PHE A 6 7.09 16.39 4.01
CA PHE A 6 7.13 15.06 3.44
C PHE A 6 5.77 14.39 3.66
N LEU A 7 5.05 14.07 2.58
CA LEU A 7 3.73 13.46 2.69
C LEU A 7 3.87 11.93 2.85
N VAL A 8 3.15 11.36 3.82
CA VAL A 8 3.06 9.91 3.99
C VAL A 8 1.64 9.48 3.75
N THR A 9 1.40 8.73 2.67
CA THR A 9 0.07 8.24 2.31
C THR A 9 -0.33 7.15 3.29
N LYS A 10 -1.41 7.38 4.04
CA LYS A 10 -1.96 6.39 4.98
C LYS A 10 -2.83 5.41 4.20
N LEU A 11 -2.46 4.13 4.23
CA LEU A 11 -3.25 3.04 3.66
C LEU A 11 -3.95 2.30 4.80
N PRO A 12 -5.25 2.53 5.02
CA PRO A 12 -5.98 1.85 6.08
C PRO A 12 -6.19 0.37 5.72
N ARG A 13 -5.84 -0.54 6.63
CA ARG A 13 -6.01 -1.99 6.45
C ARG A 13 -7.45 -2.44 6.72
N LEU A 14 -8.41 -1.84 6.01
CA LEU A 14 -9.85 -2.05 6.21
C LEU A 14 -10.48 -3.00 5.19
N TYR A 15 -9.79 -4.07 4.79
CA TYR A 15 -10.30 -5.00 3.77
C TYR A 15 -11.66 -5.60 4.14
N ASN A 16 -11.89 -5.95 5.40
CA ASN A 16 -13.18 -6.47 5.86
C ASN A 16 -14.31 -5.45 5.62
N VAL A 17 -14.07 -4.15 5.81
CA VAL A 17 -15.08 -3.10 5.55
C VAL A 17 -15.38 -3.00 4.06
N TYR A 18 -14.35 -2.94 3.22
CA TYR A 18 -14.52 -2.88 1.77
C TYR A 18 -15.17 -4.14 1.19
N LYS A 19 -14.92 -5.30 1.81
CA LYS A 19 -15.53 -6.59 1.46
C LYS A 19 -17.01 -6.63 1.85
N ASN A 20 -17.35 -6.17 3.06
CA ASN A 20 -18.74 -6.04 3.52
C ASN A 20 -19.54 -5.01 2.72
N MET A 21 -18.88 -3.95 2.23
CA MET A 21 -19.48 -2.99 1.31
C MET A 21 -19.62 -3.54 -0.13
N GLY A 22 -19.05 -4.71 -0.44
CA GLY A 22 -19.05 -5.29 -1.77
C GLY A 22 -18.17 -4.57 -2.80
N THR A 23 -17.36 -3.60 -2.36
CA THR A 23 -16.47 -2.82 -3.24
C THR A 23 -15.25 -3.61 -3.68
N VAL A 24 -14.79 -4.55 -2.87
CA VAL A 24 -13.65 -5.42 -3.20
C VAL A 24 -14.01 -6.89 -3.00
N THR A 25 -13.63 -7.73 -3.96
CA THR A 25 -13.88 -9.18 -3.89
C THR A 25 -12.65 -9.94 -3.41
N SER A 26 -11.45 -9.46 -3.73
CA SER A 26 -10.18 -10.08 -3.36
C SER A 26 -9.20 -9.06 -2.79
N PHE A 27 -8.16 -9.51 -2.09
CA PHE A 27 -7.10 -8.63 -1.63
C PHE A 27 -6.34 -7.98 -2.80
N GLN A 28 -6.26 -8.68 -3.94
CA GLN A 28 -5.68 -8.13 -5.17
C GLN A 28 -6.35 -6.82 -5.59
N ASN A 29 -7.68 -6.70 -5.48
CA ASN A 29 -8.37 -5.45 -5.84
C ASN A 29 -7.91 -4.25 -5.01
N ILE A 30 -7.54 -4.45 -3.73
CA ILE A 30 -6.99 -3.38 -2.90
C ILE A 30 -5.62 -2.97 -3.43
N LEU A 31 -4.77 -3.95 -3.75
CA LEU A 31 -3.45 -3.66 -4.33
C LEU A 31 -3.61 -2.93 -5.67
N ASP A 32 -4.52 -3.37 -6.52
CA ASP A 32 -4.79 -2.78 -7.83
C ASP A 32 -5.24 -1.32 -7.70
N ASN A 33 -6.21 -1.05 -6.83
CA ASN A 33 -6.72 0.31 -6.60
C ASN A 33 -5.66 1.29 -6.09
N VAL A 34 -4.65 0.78 -5.37
CA VAL A 34 -3.56 1.61 -4.85
C VAL A 34 -2.42 1.74 -5.85
N PHE A 35 -1.96 0.63 -6.42
CA PHE A 35 -0.71 0.58 -7.19
C PHE A 35 -0.90 0.84 -8.68
N ILE A 36 -2.02 0.45 -9.31
CA ILE A 36 -2.27 0.73 -10.73
C ILE A 36 -2.17 2.22 -11.06
N PRO A 37 -2.89 3.13 -10.37
CA PRO A 37 -2.79 4.56 -10.70
C PRO A 37 -1.39 5.13 -10.45
N LEU A 38 -0.64 4.57 -9.49
CA LEU A 38 0.75 4.95 -9.26
C LEU A 38 1.66 4.51 -10.41
N PHE A 39 1.47 3.29 -10.93
CA PHE A 39 2.21 2.79 -12.09
C PHE A 39 1.86 3.59 -13.35
N GLU A 40 0.58 3.88 -13.58
CA GLU A 40 0.13 4.70 -14.72
C GLU A 40 0.80 6.08 -14.73
N VAL A 41 0.79 6.79 -13.60
CA VAL A 41 1.44 8.10 -13.47
C VAL A 41 2.96 8.04 -13.56
N THR A 42 3.55 6.91 -13.16
CA THR A 42 5.00 6.69 -13.27
C THR A 42 5.42 6.47 -14.73
N ILE A 43 4.56 5.83 -15.53
CA ILE A 43 4.82 5.55 -16.96
C ILE A 43 4.46 6.76 -17.82
N ASP A 44 3.29 7.36 -17.59
CA ASP A 44 2.82 8.57 -18.27
C ASP A 44 2.34 9.63 -17.27
N PRO A 45 3.18 10.66 -17.00
CA PRO A 45 2.81 11.74 -16.09
C PRO A 45 1.67 12.61 -16.62
N ASN A 46 1.32 12.53 -17.91
CA ASN A 46 0.24 13.31 -18.52
C ASN A 46 -1.14 12.74 -18.25
N THR A 47 -1.26 11.46 -17.88
CA THR A 47 -2.55 10.86 -17.57
C THR A 47 -3.19 11.53 -16.35
N HIS A 48 -2.39 11.82 -15.31
CA HIS A 48 -2.85 12.51 -14.10
C HIS A 48 -1.77 13.47 -13.55
N PRO A 49 -1.64 14.69 -14.09
CA PRO A 49 -0.59 15.64 -13.69
C PRO A 49 -0.71 16.07 -12.22
N GLN A 50 -1.93 16.17 -11.68
CA GLN A 50 -2.15 16.47 -10.26
C GLN A 50 -1.61 15.36 -9.35
N LEU A 51 -1.82 14.09 -9.73
CA LEU A 51 -1.32 12.94 -8.97
C LEU A 51 0.21 12.83 -9.09
N HIS A 52 0.79 13.20 -10.24
CA HIS A 52 2.24 13.28 -10.40
C HIS A 52 2.89 14.30 -9.45
N VAL A 53 2.32 15.51 -9.35
CA VAL A 53 2.81 16.54 -8.41
C VAL A 53 2.65 16.09 -6.96
N PHE A 54 1.53 15.42 -6.64
CA PHE A 54 1.33 14.81 -5.32
C PHE A 54 2.40 13.77 -5.01
N LEU A 55 2.72 12.88 -5.95
CA LEU A 55 3.76 11.87 -5.78
C LEU A 55 5.17 12.46 -5.61
N MET A 56 5.44 13.63 -6.18
CA MET A 56 6.70 14.36 -5.97
C MET A 56 6.88 14.91 -4.53
N GLN A 57 5.78 15.00 -3.77
CA GLN A 57 5.75 15.40 -2.36
C GLN A 57 5.66 14.20 -1.40
N VAL A 58 5.13 13.07 -1.87
CA VAL A 58 5.02 11.84 -1.10
C VAL A 58 6.41 11.21 -0.94
N VAL A 59 6.79 10.90 0.30
CA VAL A 59 8.04 10.18 0.60
C VAL A 59 7.81 8.73 0.98
N GLY A 60 6.56 8.35 1.27
CA GLY A 60 6.31 7.03 1.76
C GLY A 60 4.85 6.67 1.96
N PHE A 61 4.65 5.38 2.22
CA PHE A 61 3.36 4.79 2.53
C PHE A 61 3.39 4.27 3.96
N ASP A 62 2.35 4.56 4.74
CA ASP A 62 2.17 4.06 6.10
C ASP A 62 0.92 3.18 6.15
N LEU A 63 1.13 1.91 6.50
CA LEU A 63 0.07 0.92 6.64
C LEU A 63 -0.56 1.11 8.02
N VAL A 64 -1.73 1.73 8.08
CA VAL A 64 -2.42 2.04 9.35
C VAL A 64 -3.48 1.00 9.63
N ASP A 65 -3.53 0.50 10.86
CA ASP A 65 -4.60 -0.37 11.34
C ASP A 65 -4.82 -0.23 12.84
N ASP A 66 -5.91 -0.84 13.29
CA ASP A 66 -6.26 -1.02 14.69
C ASP A 66 -5.57 -2.27 15.24
N GLU A 67 -4.39 -2.06 15.81
CA GLU A 67 -3.52 -3.10 16.38
C GLU A 67 -4.11 -3.79 17.63
N SER A 68 -5.22 -3.28 18.16
CA SER A 68 -5.95 -3.93 19.22
C SER A 68 -6.66 -5.21 18.75
N LYS A 69 -6.81 -5.40 17.44
CA LYS A 69 -7.48 -6.58 16.87
C LYS A 69 -6.55 -7.78 16.81
N PRO A 70 -6.96 -8.94 17.33
CA PRO A 70 -6.14 -10.15 17.25
C PRO A 70 -6.02 -10.61 15.79
N GLU A 71 -4.80 -10.58 15.27
CA GLU A 71 -4.49 -11.10 13.93
C GLU A 71 -4.12 -12.57 13.97
N ARG A 72 -4.55 -13.33 12.95
CA ARG A 72 -4.10 -14.70 12.77
C ARG A 72 -2.65 -14.68 12.29
N ARG A 73 -1.78 -15.44 12.95
CA ARG A 73 -0.37 -15.57 12.54
C ARG A 73 -0.31 -16.04 11.08
N PRO A 74 0.53 -15.41 10.25
CA PRO A 74 0.70 -15.83 8.87
C PRO A 74 1.21 -17.27 8.81
N THR A 75 0.51 -18.13 8.08
CA THR A 75 0.96 -19.51 7.82
C THR A 75 1.80 -19.57 6.55
N LYS A 76 2.71 -20.54 6.46
CA LYS A 76 3.61 -20.73 5.30
C LYS A 76 2.87 -20.96 3.96
N HIS A 77 1.60 -21.35 4.03
CA HIS A 77 0.73 -21.62 2.89
C HIS A 77 -0.37 -20.56 2.76
N MET A 78 0.00 -19.28 2.80
CA MET A 78 -0.97 -18.23 2.55
C MET A 78 -1.36 -18.21 1.06
N PRO A 79 -2.66 -18.15 0.74
CA PRO A 79 -3.13 -18.12 -0.64
C PRO A 79 -2.69 -16.82 -1.32
N LYS A 80 -2.68 -16.78 -2.64
CA LYS A 80 -2.30 -15.58 -3.41
C LYS A 80 -3.28 -14.42 -3.16
N PRO A 81 -2.91 -13.16 -3.41
CA PRO A 81 -3.77 -12.00 -3.19
C PRO A 81 -5.10 -12.09 -3.98
N ALA A 82 -5.06 -12.70 -5.17
CA ALA A 82 -6.25 -12.95 -5.99
C ALA A 82 -7.16 -14.06 -5.43
N GLU A 83 -6.59 -15.02 -4.72
CA GLU A 83 -7.30 -16.14 -4.10
C GLU A 83 -7.76 -15.81 -2.67
N TRP A 84 -7.28 -14.70 -2.10
CA TRP A 84 -7.73 -14.20 -0.80
C TRP A 84 -9.11 -13.55 -0.94
N THR A 85 -10.15 -14.38 -0.83
CA THR A 85 -11.57 -13.99 -0.87
C THR A 85 -12.26 -14.09 0.49
N ASN A 86 -11.52 -14.51 1.54
CA ASN A 86 -12.02 -14.62 2.91
C ASN A 86 -12.59 -13.30 3.40
N GLU A 87 -13.56 -13.33 4.31
CA GLU A 87 -14.09 -12.12 4.96
C GLU A 87 -13.12 -11.54 6.02
N PHE A 88 -12.11 -12.33 6.41
CA PHE A 88 -11.13 -11.94 7.41
C PHE A 88 -10.02 -11.06 6.82
N ASN A 89 -9.54 -10.12 7.63
CA ASN A 89 -8.40 -9.27 7.28
C ASN A 89 -7.12 -10.13 7.18
N PRO A 90 -6.34 -10.01 6.09
CA PRO A 90 -5.01 -10.62 6.04
C PRO A 90 -4.11 -10.10 7.18
N ALA A 91 -3.17 -10.93 7.62
CA ALA A 91 -2.18 -10.53 8.63
C ALA A 91 -1.34 -9.34 8.15
N TYR A 92 -0.85 -8.51 9.07
CA TYR A 92 0.00 -7.35 8.77
C TYR A 92 1.17 -7.69 7.85
N SER A 93 1.86 -8.79 8.15
CA SER A 93 3.01 -9.27 7.36
C SER A 93 2.66 -9.51 5.89
N TYR A 94 1.42 -9.90 5.60
CA TYR A 94 0.94 -10.12 4.23
C TYR A 94 0.79 -8.79 3.49
N TYR A 95 0.13 -7.81 4.11
CA TYR A 95 0.03 -6.45 3.57
C TYR A 95 1.42 -5.86 3.31
N ALA A 96 2.28 -5.92 4.33
CA ALA A 96 3.63 -5.40 4.26
C ALA A 96 4.42 -6.04 3.11
N TYR A 97 4.35 -7.36 2.93
CA TYR A 97 5.06 -8.07 1.87
C TYR A 97 4.61 -7.65 0.47
N TYR A 98 3.31 -7.64 0.19
CA TYR A 98 2.80 -7.28 -1.14
C TYR A 98 2.95 -5.79 -1.43
N CYS A 99 2.71 -4.92 -0.45
CA CYS A 99 2.97 -3.50 -0.59
C CYS A 99 4.46 -3.23 -0.85
N TYR A 100 5.35 -3.92 -0.14
CA TYR A 100 6.79 -3.81 -0.35
C TYR A 100 7.21 -4.28 -1.74
N ALA A 101 6.74 -5.44 -2.19
CA ALA A 101 7.07 -5.97 -3.52
C ALA A 101 6.61 -5.03 -4.64
N ASN A 102 5.39 -4.49 -4.53
CA ASN A 102 4.85 -3.55 -5.50
C ASN A 102 5.59 -2.21 -5.46
N LEU A 103 5.86 -1.66 -4.28
CA LEU A 103 6.60 -0.41 -4.15
C LEU A 103 8.05 -0.55 -4.62
N TYR A 104 8.71 -1.67 -4.35
CA TYR A 104 10.05 -1.95 -4.86
C TYR A 104 10.06 -1.95 -6.40
N THR A 105 9.05 -2.57 -7.01
CA THR A 105 8.89 -2.56 -8.47
C THR A 105 8.61 -1.15 -8.99
N LEU A 106 7.74 -0.39 -8.31
CA LEU A 106 7.45 1.00 -8.62
C LEU A 106 8.73 1.86 -8.56
N ASN A 107 9.50 1.77 -7.47
CA ASN A 107 10.78 2.48 -7.30
C ASN A 107 11.79 2.12 -8.39
N LYS A 108 11.80 0.85 -8.84
CA LYS A 108 12.69 0.40 -9.92
C LYS A 108 12.28 0.95 -11.30
N VAL A 109 10.98 1.10 -11.53
CA VAL A 109 10.43 1.66 -12.78
C VAL A 109 10.50 3.19 -12.78
N CYS A 110 10.33 3.81 -11.61
CA CYS A 110 10.31 5.26 -11.43
C CYS A 110 11.73 5.83 -11.57
N ARG A 111 12.01 6.48 -12.70
CA ARG A 111 13.27 7.19 -12.97
C ARG A 111 13.29 8.63 -12.42
N LEU A 112 12.39 8.97 -11.49
CA LEU A 112 12.31 10.34 -10.95
C LEU A 112 13.49 10.62 -10.01
N PRO A 113 13.99 11.86 -9.94
CA PRO A 113 15.18 12.22 -9.16
C PRO A 113 15.02 12.08 -7.62
N LYS A 114 13.79 11.91 -7.10
CA LYS A 114 13.50 11.60 -5.69
C LYS A 114 13.12 10.11 -5.50
N SER A 115 13.93 9.21 -6.03
CA SER A 115 13.59 7.83 -6.41
C SER A 115 13.28 6.83 -5.29
N HIS A 116 13.02 7.28 -4.05
CA HIS A 116 12.88 6.37 -2.91
C HIS A 116 11.59 6.64 -2.16
N PHE A 117 10.48 6.08 -2.65
CA PHE A 117 9.33 5.89 -1.78
C PHE A 117 9.71 4.86 -0.73
N VAL A 118 9.58 5.21 0.55
CA VAL A 118 9.86 4.34 1.68
C VAL A 118 8.54 3.86 2.27
N ILE A 119 8.39 2.55 2.50
CA ILE A 119 7.29 2.10 3.36
C ILE A 119 7.68 2.43 4.79
N VAL A 120 6.99 3.39 5.38
CA VAL A 120 7.08 3.63 6.82
C VAL A 120 6.20 2.57 7.47
N MET A 121 6.80 1.42 7.76
CA MET A 121 6.15 0.42 8.60
C MET A 121 6.20 0.93 10.04
N LYS A 122 5.10 1.55 10.49
CA LYS A 122 4.88 1.66 11.94
C LYS A 122 4.50 0.27 12.44
N ASN A 123 5.52 -0.49 12.82
CA ASN A 123 5.32 -1.72 13.56
C ASN A 123 5.20 -1.28 15.02
N VAL A 124 3.98 -1.24 15.56
CA VAL A 124 3.81 -1.17 17.01
C VAL A 124 4.10 -2.55 17.59
N SER A 125 4.83 -2.53 18.70
CA SER A 125 5.35 -3.66 19.47
C SER A 125 6.62 -4.33 18.93
N MET A 126 7.72 -3.58 18.97
CA MET A 126 8.85 -4.05 19.79
C MET A 126 8.55 -3.70 21.25
N CYS A 127 7.92 -4.62 21.97
CA CYS A 127 8.00 -4.76 23.43
C CYS A 127 8.08 -6.27 23.71
#